data_AF-A0A1V4K7T5-F1
#
_entry.id   AF-A0A1V4K7T5-F1
#
_cell.length_a   1.000
_cell.length_b   1.000
_cell.length_c   1.000
_cell.angle_alpha   90.00
_cell.angle_beta   90.00
_cell.angle_gamma   90.00
#
_symmetry.space_group_name_H-M   'P 1'
#
loop_
_entity.id
_entity.type
_entity.pdbx_description
1 polymer ?
#
loop_
_entity_poly.entity_id
_entity_poly.type
_entity_poly.pdbx_seq_one_letter_code
_entity_poly.pdbx_strand_id
1 'polypeptide(L)'
;MEAVSQFKENLCQAPLVCIDGNVPLSTIQYVCQLAREHQLAVCYEPTDENKASKPFLSDSWKALTYISPNLQELRAINRTLGNPLPAELPSRLEDVLQTAMALARPLLAHLHCVVVTLGAHGVLLCGKSLGGSISLCPGAHEQTAAASLCATHYPAIHIGREEIVNVSGAGDSLMAGILAGMLAQHDTDTCVRMGLLAASLSLRSYEPISPDISTFSVNQEQVKSRSWPEVQVWKMD
;
A
#
# COMPACT_ATOMS: atom_id res chain seq x y z
N MET A 1 8.66 -6.03 -21.42
CA MET A 1 9.96 -6.67 -21.12
C MET A 1 11.09 -5.94 -21.83
N GLU A 2 11.15 -5.97 -23.17
CA GLU A 2 12.28 -5.44 -23.96
C GLU A 2 12.64 -3.97 -23.67
N ALA A 3 11.62 -3.11 -23.51
CA ALA A 3 11.84 -1.70 -23.14
C ALA A 3 12.32 -1.48 -21.69
N VAL A 4 12.06 -2.41 -20.78
CA VAL A 4 12.41 -2.29 -19.34
C VAL A 4 13.75 -2.95 -19.04
N SER A 5 14.12 -4.01 -19.77
CA SER A 5 15.36 -4.76 -19.53
C SER A 5 16.63 -3.94 -19.73
N GLN A 6 16.59 -2.91 -20.59
CA GLN A 6 17.71 -1.98 -20.78
C GLN A 6 18.02 -1.15 -19.53
N PHE A 7 17.08 -1.02 -18.58
CA PHE A 7 17.24 -0.27 -17.33
C PHE A 7 17.56 -1.17 -16.13
N LYS A 8 18.04 -2.40 -16.36
CA LYS A 8 18.33 -3.37 -15.28
C LYS A 8 19.22 -2.76 -14.19
N GLU A 9 20.29 -2.06 -14.56
CA GLU A 9 21.20 -1.46 -13.59
C GLU A 9 20.52 -0.39 -12.73
N ASN A 10 19.70 0.48 -13.33
CA ASN A 10 18.92 1.47 -12.60
C ASN A 10 17.91 0.83 -11.65
N LEU A 11 17.23 -0.22 -12.09
CA LEU A 11 16.29 -0.97 -11.26
C LEU A 11 16.99 -1.61 -10.05
N CYS A 12 18.19 -2.16 -10.24
CA CYS A 12 18.95 -2.78 -9.17
C CYS A 12 19.53 -1.78 -8.16
N GLN A 13 19.73 -0.52 -8.56
CA GLN A 13 20.21 0.55 -7.67
C GLN A 13 19.07 1.31 -6.99
N ALA A 14 17.83 1.15 -7.45
CA ALA A 14 16.69 1.85 -6.88
C ALA A 14 16.42 1.36 -5.44
N PRO A 15 16.18 2.27 -4.48
CA PRO A 15 15.81 1.88 -3.11
C PRO A 15 14.43 1.20 -3.06
N LEU A 16 13.60 1.44 -4.07
CA LEU A 16 12.28 0.85 -4.24
C LEU A 16 11.88 0.91 -5.72
N VAL A 17 11.27 -0.16 -6.23
CA VAL A 17 10.67 -0.21 -7.56
C VAL A 17 9.15 -0.28 -7.42
N CYS A 18 8.43 0.66 -8.05
CA CYS A 18 6.97 0.65 -8.09
C CYS A 18 6.49 0.12 -9.44
N ILE A 19 5.53 -0.80 -9.40
CA ILE A 19 4.94 -1.42 -10.58
C ILE A 19 3.43 -1.19 -10.53
N ASP A 20 2.88 -0.59 -11.58
CA ASP A 20 1.45 -0.37 -11.72
C ASP A 20 0.76 -1.54 -12.46
N GLY A 21 -0.50 -1.79 -12.15
CA GLY A 21 -1.31 -2.85 -12.73
C GLY A 21 -1.49 -2.75 -14.25
N ASN A 22 -1.30 -1.57 -14.87
CA ASN A 22 -1.37 -1.42 -16.32
C ASN A 22 -0.22 -2.10 -17.06
N VAL A 23 0.93 -2.36 -16.42
CA VAL A 23 2.05 -2.97 -17.13
C VAL A 23 1.75 -4.41 -17.59
N PRO A 24 2.34 -4.87 -18.70
CA PRO A 24 2.15 -6.24 -19.18
C PRO A 24 2.64 -7.28 -18.16
N LEU A 25 1.96 -8.44 -18.10
CA LEU A 25 2.30 -9.53 -17.18
C LEU A 25 3.77 -9.97 -17.31
N SER A 26 4.29 -10.06 -18.53
CA SER A 26 5.70 -10.42 -18.77
C SER A 26 6.69 -9.40 -18.19
N THR A 27 6.31 -8.12 -18.13
CA THR A 27 7.11 -7.08 -17.47
C THR A 27 7.05 -7.22 -15.95
N ILE A 28 5.86 -7.48 -15.38
CA ILE A 28 5.71 -7.75 -13.94
C ILE A 28 6.58 -8.95 -13.54
N GLN A 29 6.51 -10.04 -14.30
CA GLN A 29 7.30 -11.25 -14.07
C GLN A 29 8.81 -10.97 -14.13
N TYR A 30 9.26 -10.17 -15.10
CA TYR A 30 10.66 -9.77 -15.20
C TYR A 30 11.13 -8.97 -13.98
N VAL A 31 10.37 -7.97 -13.53
CA VAL A 31 10.75 -7.19 -12.33
C VAL A 31 10.71 -8.07 -11.07
N CYS A 32 9.73 -8.97 -10.94
CA CYS A 32 9.69 -9.95 -9.84
C CYS A 32 10.88 -10.92 -9.87
N GLN A 33 11.38 -11.28 -11.05
CA GLN A 33 12.60 -12.08 -11.18
C GLN A 33 13.81 -11.29 -10.68
N LEU A 34 13.99 -10.05 -11.13
CA LEU A 34 15.07 -9.17 -10.65
C LEU A 34 15.00 -8.97 -9.13
N ALA A 35 13.81 -8.79 -8.57
CA ALA A 35 13.59 -8.64 -7.15
C ALA A 35 14.10 -9.84 -6.35
N ARG A 36 13.87 -11.08 -6.84
CA ARG A 36 14.42 -12.28 -6.20
C ARG A 36 15.94 -12.38 -6.32
N GLU A 37 16.47 -12.08 -7.50
CA GLU A 37 17.91 -12.20 -7.79
C GLU A 37 18.76 -11.15 -7.07
N HIS A 38 18.20 -9.95 -6.87
CA HIS A 38 18.92 -8.78 -6.36
C HIS A 38 18.35 -8.20 -5.06
N GLN A 39 17.38 -8.88 -4.44
CA GLN A 39 16.73 -8.48 -3.17
C GLN A 39 16.14 -7.06 -3.22
N LEU A 40 15.48 -6.73 -4.35
CA LEU A 40 14.89 -5.41 -4.54
C LEU A 40 13.58 -5.28 -3.76
N ALA A 41 13.37 -4.12 -3.15
CA ALA A 41 12.06 -3.77 -2.61
C ALA A 41 11.12 -3.42 -3.77
N VAL A 42 9.99 -4.12 -3.87
CA VAL A 42 9.01 -3.92 -4.95
C VAL A 42 7.63 -3.64 -4.37
N CYS A 43 7.04 -2.52 -4.77
CA CYS A 43 5.65 -2.16 -4.50
C CYS A 43 4.81 -2.41 -5.76
N TYR A 44 3.68 -3.12 -5.61
CA TYR A 44 2.72 -3.32 -6.69
C TYR A 44 1.41 -2.59 -6.40
N GLU A 45 1.04 -1.65 -7.26
CA GLU A 45 -0.23 -0.92 -7.24
C GLU A 45 -1.21 -1.59 -8.23
N PRO A 46 -2.31 -2.19 -7.76
CA PRO A 46 -3.24 -2.96 -8.60
C PRO A 46 -3.95 -2.18 -9.73
N THR A 47 -4.17 -0.87 -9.55
CA THR A 47 -4.98 0.00 -10.43
C THR A 47 -6.49 -0.31 -10.47
N ASP A 48 -6.86 -1.56 -10.75
CA ASP A 48 -8.25 -2.02 -10.80
C ASP A 48 -8.39 -3.54 -10.56
N GLU A 49 -9.61 -4.00 -10.28
CA GLU A 49 -9.93 -5.39 -9.94
C GLU A 49 -9.40 -6.41 -10.96
N ASN A 50 -9.50 -6.11 -12.27
CA ASN A 50 -9.10 -7.05 -13.32
C ASN A 50 -7.58 -7.17 -13.42
N LYS A 51 -6.85 -6.10 -13.06
CA LYS A 51 -5.39 -6.05 -13.13
C LYS A 51 -4.74 -6.55 -11.84
N ALA A 52 -5.41 -6.37 -10.69
CA ALA A 52 -4.92 -6.76 -9.36
C ALA A 52 -4.35 -8.18 -9.30
N SER A 53 -4.94 -9.10 -10.06
CA SER A 53 -4.60 -10.52 -10.04
C SER A 53 -3.33 -10.87 -10.82
N LYS A 54 -2.80 -9.98 -11.66
CA LYS A 54 -1.71 -10.30 -12.61
C LYS A 54 -0.50 -10.97 -11.95
N PRO A 55 0.12 -10.42 -10.87
CA PRO A 55 1.27 -11.08 -10.23
C PRO A 55 0.92 -12.41 -9.55
N PHE A 56 -0.35 -12.63 -9.24
CA PHE A 56 -0.88 -13.76 -8.48
C PHE A 56 -1.31 -14.95 -9.36
N LEU A 57 -1.25 -14.80 -10.69
CA LEU A 57 -1.45 -15.90 -11.64
C LEU A 57 -0.27 -16.89 -11.67
N SER A 58 0.84 -16.55 -11.03
CA SER A 58 2.01 -17.40 -10.83
C SER A 58 2.65 -17.07 -9.48
N ASP A 59 3.75 -17.73 -9.13
CA ASP A 59 4.49 -17.42 -7.90
C ASP A 59 5.21 -16.06 -7.92
N SER A 60 5.04 -15.24 -8.96
CA SER A 60 5.64 -13.90 -9.10
C SER A 60 5.37 -12.99 -7.90
N TRP A 61 4.15 -12.98 -7.38
CA TRP A 61 3.77 -12.15 -6.24
C TRP A 61 4.62 -12.39 -4.98
N LYS A 62 5.21 -13.59 -4.81
CA LYS A 62 6.07 -13.92 -3.65
C LYS A 62 7.37 -13.10 -3.62
N ALA A 63 7.71 -12.42 -4.72
CA ALA A 63 8.85 -11.52 -4.80
C ALA A 63 8.49 -10.05 -4.47
N LEU A 64 7.20 -9.74 -4.34
CA LEU A 64 6.75 -8.40 -4.00
C LEU A 64 6.99 -8.13 -2.52
N THR A 65 7.30 -6.89 -2.19
CA THR A 65 7.47 -6.43 -0.81
C THR A 65 6.18 -5.81 -0.28
N TYR A 66 5.55 -4.98 -1.11
CA TYR A 66 4.33 -4.25 -0.79
C TYR A 66 3.28 -4.44 -1.87
N ILE A 67 2.02 -4.39 -1.46
CA ILE A 67 0.89 -4.17 -2.35
C ILE A 67 -0.04 -3.13 -1.73
N SER A 68 -0.77 -2.39 -2.56
CA SER A 68 -1.66 -1.29 -2.13
C SER A 68 -3.12 -1.41 -2.61
N PRO A 69 -3.77 -2.60 -2.51
CA PRO A 69 -5.11 -2.80 -3.03
C PRO A 69 -6.17 -2.01 -2.25
N ASN A 70 -7.28 -1.67 -2.90
CA ASN A 70 -8.54 -1.46 -2.18
C ASN A 70 -9.19 -2.80 -1.78
N LEU A 71 -10.30 -2.76 -1.03
CA LEU A 71 -10.97 -3.99 -0.56
C LEU A 71 -11.47 -4.91 -1.70
N GLN A 72 -11.90 -4.34 -2.84
CA GLN A 72 -12.36 -5.14 -3.98
C GLN A 72 -11.20 -5.84 -4.69
N GLU A 73 -10.10 -5.13 -4.92
CA GLU A 73 -8.87 -5.68 -5.48
C GLU A 73 -8.28 -6.76 -4.57
N LEU A 74 -8.28 -6.53 -3.25
CA LEU A 74 -7.80 -7.51 -2.27
C LEU A 74 -8.65 -8.79 -2.29
N ARG A 75 -9.97 -8.66 -2.49
CA ARG A 75 -10.89 -9.80 -2.70
C ARG A 75 -10.56 -10.53 -4.00
N ALA A 76 -10.30 -9.81 -5.10
CA ALA A 76 -9.93 -10.42 -6.38
C ALA A 76 -8.60 -11.17 -6.31
N ILE A 77 -7.58 -10.60 -5.66
CA ILE A 77 -6.29 -11.28 -5.39
C ILE A 77 -6.52 -12.61 -4.65
N ASN A 78 -7.32 -12.60 -3.59
CA ASN A 78 -7.61 -13.80 -2.82
C ASN A 78 -8.42 -14.83 -3.61
N ARG A 79 -9.33 -14.37 -4.49
CA ARG A 79 -10.06 -15.24 -5.43
C ARG A 79 -9.10 -15.98 -6.35
N THR A 80 -8.12 -15.26 -6.92
CA THR A 80 -7.09 -15.85 -7.79
C THR A 80 -6.23 -16.88 -7.08
N LEU A 81 -5.91 -16.64 -5.81
CA LEU A 81 -5.14 -17.58 -4.98
C LEU A 81 -5.96 -18.76 -4.45
N GLY A 82 -7.28 -18.78 -4.65
CA GLY A 82 -8.17 -19.82 -4.11
C GLY A 82 -8.35 -19.74 -2.59
N ASN A 83 -8.08 -18.58 -1.98
CA ASN A 83 -8.29 -18.37 -0.56
C ASN A 83 -9.78 -18.21 -0.22
N PRO A 84 -10.21 -18.47 1.03
CA PRO A 84 -11.57 -18.22 1.46
C PRO A 84 -11.99 -16.76 1.25
N LEU A 85 -13.21 -16.55 0.74
CA LEU A 85 -13.78 -15.23 0.47
C LEU A 85 -15.08 -15.04 1.23
N PRO A 86 -15.40 -13.81 1.67
CA PRO A 86 -16.75 -13.49 2.11
C PRO A 86 -17.72 -13.56 0.93
N ALA A 87 -18.98 -13.92 1.21
CA ALA A 87 -20.04 -13.91 0.21
C ALA A 87 -20.25 -12.50 -0.37
N GLU A 88 -20.29 -11.50 0.51
CA GLU A 88 -20.44 -10.09 0.18
C GLU A 88 -19.43 -9.26 0.97
N LEU A 89 -19.03 -8.11 0.42
CA LEU A 89 -18.18 -7.19 1.16
C LEU A 89 -19.04 -6.35 2.11
N PRO A 90 -18.61 -6.21 3.38
CA PRO A 90 -19.36 -5.43 4.34
C PRO A 90 -19.23 -3.93 4.09
N SER A 91 -20.14 -3.16 4.69
CA SER A 91 -20.13 -1.69 4.66
C SER A 91 -19.85 -1.05 6.03
N ARG A 92 -20.07 -1.79 7.13
CA ARG A 92 -19.75 -1.31 8.48
C ARG A 92 -18.24 -1.39 8.71
N LEU A 93 -17.64 -0.29 9.16
CA LEU A 93 -16.19 -0.15 9.32
C LEU A 93 -15.55 -1.33 10.06
N GLU A 94 -16.11 -1.74 11.19
CA GLU A 94 -15.58 -2.87 11.98
C GLU A 94 -15.48 -4.16 11.14
N ASP A 95 -16.55 -4.48 10.40
CA ASP A 95 -16.58 -5.68 9.55
C ASP A 95 -15.65 -5.53 8.34
N VAL A 96 -15.50 -4.30 7.82
CA VAL A 96 -14.55 -3.96 6.74
C VAL A 96 -13.12 -4.21 7.20
N LEU A 97 -12.75 -3.75 8.40
CA LEU A 97 -11.43 -3.96 8.99
C LEU A 97 -11.17 -5.46 9.20
N GLN A 98 -12.13 -6.19 9.78
CA GLN A 98 -12.01 -7.63 9.97
C GLN A 98 -11.86 -8.39 8.65
N THR A 99 -12.64 -8.02 7.63
CA THR A 99 -12.55 -8.63 6.29
C THR A 99 -11.21 -8.32 5.64
N ALA A 100 -10.74 -7.08 5.69
CA ALA A 100 -9.45 -6.68 5.13
C ALA A 100 -8.29 -7.42 5.82
N MET A 101 -8.31 -7.54 7.15
CA MET A 101 -7.33 -8.33 7.91
C MET A 101 -7.34 -9.79 7.49
N ALA A 102 -8.52 -10.42 7.42
CA ALA A 102 -8.65 -11.82 7.03
C ALA A 102 -8.12 -12.09 5.62
N LEU A 103 -8.40 -11.20 4.67
CA LEU A 103 -7.92 -11.30 3.28
C LEU A 103 -6.42 -10.96 3.12
N ALA A 104 -5.87 -10.07 3.94
CA ALA A 104 -4.45 -9.72 3.90
C ALA A 104 -3.56 -10.81 4.52
N ARG A 105 -4.03 -11.46 5.59
CA ARG A 105 -3.29 -12.46 6.36
C ARG A 105 -2.53 -13.52 5.53
N PRO A 106 -3.16 -14.25 4.58
CA PRO A 106 -2.44 -15.26 3.81
C PRO A 106 -1.31 -14.68 2.93
N LEU A 107 -1.41 -13.40 2.54
CA LEU A 107 -0.41 -12.75 1.70
C LEU A 107 0.87 -12.40 2.50
N LEU A 108 0.73 -12.14 3.80
CA LEU A 108 1.84 -11.77 4.71
C LEU A 108 2.82 -12.91 5.01
N ALA A 109 2.54 -14.12 4.49
CA ALA A 109 3.53 -15.20 4.45
C ALA A 109 4.73 -14.84 3.56
N HIS A 110 4.52 -14.01 2.53
CA HIS A 110 5.55 -13.61 1.57
C HIS A 110 5.71 -12.09 1.47
N LEU A 111 4.62 -11.33 1.63
CA LEU A 111 4.68 -9.86 1.60
C LEU A 111 5.14 -9.31 2.94
N HIS A 112 5.83 -8.17 2.89
CA HIS A 112 6.23 -7.43 4.09
C HIS A 112 5.05 -6.66 4.67
N CYS A 113 4.31 -5.96 3.82
CA CYS A 113 3.13 -5.19 4.22
C CYS A 113 2.07 -5.14 3.10
N VAL A 114 0.81 -5.20 3.49
CA VAL A 114 -0.36 -4.97 2.63
C VAL A 114 -0.98 -3.64 3.08
N VAL A 115 -1.02 -2.65 2.19
CA VAL A 115 -1.61 -1.32 2.43
C VAL A 115 -3.02 -1.30 1.84
N VAL A 116 -4.04 -1.62 2.64
CA VAL A 116 -5.42 -1.71 2.15
C VAL A 116 -6.07 -0.33 2.19
N THR A 117 -6.43 0.22 1.03
CA THR A 117 -7.17 1.49 0.95
C THR A 117 -8.66 1.26 1.20
N LEU A 118 -9.26 2.09 2.06
CA LEU A 118 -10.64 1.94 2.56
C LEU A 118 -11.52 3.17 2.23
N GLY A 119 -11.13 3.95 1.22
CA GLY A 119 -11.85 5.14 0.79
C GLY A 119 -12.03 6.16 1.92
N ALA A 120 -13.29 6.55 2.20
CA ALA A 120 -13.63 7.49 3.27
C ALA A 120 -13.23 7.01 4.69
N HIS A 121 -12.91 5.73 4.85
CA HIS A 121 -12.44 5.17 6.12
C HIS A 121 -10.92 5.22 6.29
N GLY A 122 -10.16 5.71 5.31
CA GLY A 122 -8.70 5.82 5.40
C GLY A 122 -7.98 4.58 4.88
N VAL A 123 -6.99 4.11 5.63
CA VAL A 123 -6.09 3.04 5.19
C VAL A 123 -5.78 2.07 6.33
N LEU A 124 -5.68 0.79 6.02
CA LEU A 124 -5.29 -0.27 6.94
C LEU A 124 -3.96 -0.85 6.49
N LEU A 125 -2.94 -0.75 7.33
CA LEU A 125 -1.67 -1.45 7.12
C LEU A 125 -1.75 -2.80 7.80
N CYS A 126 -1.45 -3.88 7.09
CA CYS A 126 -1.31 -5.22 7.66
C CYS A 126 0.13 -5.69 7.45
N GLY A 127 0.78 -6.22 8.49
CA GLY A 127 2.19 -6.57 8.41
C GLY A 127 2.70 -7.33 9.63
N LYS A 128 4.01 -7.61 9.63
CA LYS A 128 4.70 -8.17 10.80
C LYS A 128 4.95 -7.07 11.83
N SER A 129 4.64 -7.37 13.09
CA SER A 129 4.87 -6.46 14.21
C SER A 129 6.29 -6.60 14.75
N LEU A 130 6.97 -5.48 14.93
CA LEU A 130 8.20 -5.36 15.71
C LEU A 130 7.91 -4.41 16.88
N GLY A 131 7.72 -4.96 18.08
CA GLY A 131 7.47 -4.13 19.26
C GLY A 131 6.11 -3.40 19.27
N GLY A 132 5.11 -3.92 18.56
CA GLY A 132 3.74 -3.37 18.55
C GLY A 132 3.41 -2.48 17.36
N SER A 133 4.34 -2.20 16.46
CA SER A 133 4.11 -1.44 15.22
C SER A 133 4.61 -2.18 13.98
N ILE A 134 4.03 -1.84 12.82
CA ILE A 134 4.48 -2.30 11.51
C ILE A 134 5.55 -1.33 11.03
N SER A 135 6.74 -1.82 10.66
CA SER A 135 7.74 -1.00 9.98
C SER A 135 7.46 -1.01 8.48
N LEU A 136 7.29 0.15 7.84
CA LEU A 136 7.26 0.22 6.37
C LEU A 136 8.66 0.11 5.74
N CYS A 137 9.72 0.28 6.52
CA CYS A 137 11.10 0.24 6.07
C CYS A 137 11.84 -0.87 6.83
N PRO A 138 11.74 -2.15 6.40
CA PRO A 138 12.41 -3.23 7.10
C PRO A 138 13.93 -3.06 7.06
N GLY A 139 14.57 -3.09 8.22
CA GLY A 139 16.02 -3.20 8.32
C GLY A 139 16.50 -4.61 7.92
N ALA A 140 17.74 -4.72 7.42
CA ALA A 140 18.38 -5.99 7.02
C ALA A 140 18.49 -7.06 8.14
N HIS A 141 18.10 -6.75 9.38
CA HIS A 141 18.29 -7.57 10.57
C HIS A 141 16.98 -8.02 11.28
N GLU A 142 15.80 -7.80 10.67
CA GLU A 142 14.49 -8.04 11.31
C GLU A 142 14.05 -9.52 11.43
N GLN A 143 14.90 -10.49 11.07
CA GLN A 143 14.51 -11.92 10.98
C GLN A 143 14.45 -12.72 12.30
N THR A 144 14.67 -12.14 13.49
CA THR A 144 15.01 -12.94 14.70
C THR A 144 13.99 -12.98 15.83
N ALA A 145 12.91 -12.19 15.80
CA ALA A 145 11.83 -12.30 16.80
C ALA A 145 10.63 -13.08 16.22
N ALA A 146 9.88 -13.78 17.08
CA ALA A 146 8.60 -14.39 16.72
C ALA A 146 7.61 -13.28 16.31
N ALA A 147 7.66 -12.90 15.03
CA ALA A 147 6.91 -11.78 14.50
C ALA A 147 5.42 -12.12 14.47
N SER A 148 4.67 -11.59 15.43
CA SER A 148 3.21 -11.62 15.40
C SER A 148 2.71 -10.72 14.28
N LEU A 149 1.67 -11.14 13.56
CA LEU A 149 1.01 -10.28 12.59
C LEU A 149 0.14 -9.25 13.32
N CYS A 150 0.15 -8.01 12.84
CA CYS A 150 -0.76 -6.97 13.30
C CYS A 150 -1.29 -6.14 12.14
N ALA A 151 -2.35 -5.40 12.42
CA ALA A 151 -2.89 -4.41 11.52
C ALA A 151 -3.05 -3.07 12.23
N THR A 152 -2.78 -1.98 11.52
CA THR A 152 -2.90 -0.61 12.03
C THR A 152 -3.82 0.18 11.11
N HIS A 153 -4.96 0.61 11.64
CA HIS A 153 -5.94 1.43 10.93
C HIS A 153 -5.67 2.90 11.16
N TYR A 154 -5.50 3.65 10.07
CA TYR A 154 -5.37 5.10 10.05
C TYR A 154 -6.63 5.69 9.42
N PRO A 155 -7.50 6.36 10.20
CA PRO A 155 -8.68 6.98 9.63
C PRO A 155 -8.33 8.13 8.68
N ALA A 156 -9.16 8.33 7.65
CA ALA A 156 -9.00 9.44 6.72
C ALA A 156 -9.18 10.79 7.42
N ILE A 157 -8.54 11.82 6.87
CA ILE A 157 -8.89 13.21 7.18
C ILE A 157 -10.34 13.43 6.75
N HIS A 158 -11.17 14.02 7.62
CA HIS A 158 -12.53 14.37 7.25
C HIS A 158 -12.54 15.44 6.15
N ILE A 159 -13.31 15.18 5.10
CA ILE A 159 -13.53 16.09 3.96
C ILE A 159 -15.04 16.11 3.73
N GLY A 160 -15.65 17.30 3.74
CA GLY A 160 -17.07 17.44 3.43
C GLY A 160 -17.37 16.89 2.03
N ARG A 161 -18.56 16.32 1.81
CA ARG A 161 -18.91 15.75 0.49
C ARG A 161 -18.87 16.81 -0.60
N GLU A 162 -19.20 18.05 -0.24
CA GLU A 162 -19.16 19.25 -1.06
C GLU A 162 -17.74 19.73 -1.39
N GLU A 163 -16.74 19.34 -0.58
CA GLU A 163 -15.32 19.62 -0.86
C GLU A 163 -14.68 18.56 -1.76
N ILE A 164 -15.29 17.37 -1.91
CA ILE A 164 -14.78 16.32 -2.78
C ILE A 164 -15.14 16.68 -4.22
N VAL A 165 -14.11 16.98 -5.01
CA VAL A 165 -14.22 17.38 -6.41
C VAL A 165 -13.96 16.18 -7.33
N ASN A 166 -12.93 15.39 -7.04
CA ASN A 166 -12.52 14.25 -7.85
C ASN A 166 -11.96 13.13 -6.96
N VAL A 167 -12.34 11.88 -7.21
CA VAL A 167 -11.82 10.71 -6.49
C VAL A 167 -10.70 9.98 -7.24
N SER A 168 -10.55 10.28 -8.53
CA SER A 168 -9.49 9.71 -9.36
C SER A 168 -8.12 10.15 -8.85
N GLY A 169 -7.15 9.24 -8.79
CA GLY A 169 -5.78 9.53 -8.35
C GLY A 169 -5.59 9.75 -6.85
N ALA A 170 -6.64 9.66 -6.03
CA ALA A 170 -6.52 9.74 -4.56
C ALA A 170 -5.67 8.59 -3.99
N GLY A 171 -5.83 7.38 -4.52
CA GLY A 171 -5.00 6.21 -4.17
C GLY A 171 -3.55 6.37 -4.60
N ASP A 172 -3.32 6.85 -5.82
CA ASP A 172 -1.96 7.14 -6.33
C ASP A 172 -1.26 8.20 -5.47
N SER A 173 -1.99 9.25 -5.09
CA SER A 173 -1.48 10.32 -4.21
C SER A 173 -1.18 9.80 -2.80
N LEU A 174 -2.05 8.94 -2.26
CA LEU A 174 -1.84 8.26 -0.98
C LEU A 174 -0.54 7.47 -1.00
N MET A 175 -0.37 6.60 -2.00
CA MET A 175 0.82 5.76 -2.12
C MET A 175 2.07 6.61 -2.35
N ALA A 176 2.02 7.61 -3.23
CA ALA A 176 3.13 8.53 -3.47
C ALA A 176 3.59 9.25 -2.20
N GLY A 177 2.66 9.73 -1.37
CA GLY A 177 2.99 10.38 -0.09
C GLY A 177 3.61 9.41 0.93
N ILE A 178 3.12 8.17 0.99
CA ILE A 178 3.73 7.11 1.81
C ILE A 178 5.16 6.84 1.36
N LEU A 179 5.37 6.64 0.06
CA LEU A 179 6.69 6.34 -0.51
C LEU A 179 7.67 7.49 -0.32
N ALA A 180 7.21 8.74 -0.48
CA ALA A 180 8.03 9.91 -0.21
C ALA A 180 8.50 9.94 1.25
N GLY A 181 7.62 9.63 2.21
CA GLY A 181 7.98 9.48 3.61
C GLY A 181 8.99 8.37 3.87
N MET A 182 8.81 7.21 3.22
CA MET A 182 9.73 6.07 3.32
C MET A 182 11.13 6.42 2.81
N LEU A 183 11.22 7.09 1.65
CA LEU A 183 12.48 7.54 1.06
C LEU A 183 13.15 8.62 1.91
N ALA A 184 12.37 9.44 2.62
CA ALA A 184 12.86 10.42 3.60
C ALA A 184 13.19 9.79 4.97
N GLN A 185 13.11 8.46 5.10
CA GLN A 185 13.40 7.71 6.34
C GLN A 185 12.55 8.16 7.54
N HIS A 186 11.31 8.54 7.30
CA HIS A 186 10.37 8.84 8.36
C HIS A 186 9.80 7.56 9.00
N ASP A 187 9.27 7.69 10.21
CA ASP A 187 8.54 6.61 10.88
C ASP A 187 7.24 6.26 10.14
N THR A 188 6.75 5.02 10.35
CA THR A 188 5.55 4.51 9.66
C THR A 188 4.34 5.45 9.78
N ASP A 189 4.06 5.97 10.98
CA ASP A 189 2.91 6.84 11.22
C ASP A 189 3.02 8.13 10.40
N THR A 190 4.21 8.74 10.38
CA THR A 190 4.48 9.91 9.54
C THR A 190 4.28 9.59 8.06
N CYS A 191 4.81 8.47 7.56
CA CYS A 191 4.65 8.05 6.15
C CYS A 191 3.18 7.91 5.76
N VAL A 192 2.39 7.20 6.58
CA VAL A 192 0.95 7.00 6.31
C VAL A 192 0.19 8.32 6.33
N ARG A 193 0.49 9.20 7.28
CA ARG A 193 -0.15 10.52 7.38
C ARG A 193 0.25 11.45 6.24
N MET A 194 1.48 11.37 5.74
CA MET A 194 1.88 12.07 4.51
C MET A 194 1.05 11.60 3.31
N GLY A 195 0.83 10.30 3.17
CA GLY A 195 -0.07 9.75 2.16
C GLY A 195 -1.52 10.25 2.30
N LEU A 196 -2.09 10.16 3.51
CA LEU A 196 -3.46 10.64 3.76
C LEU A 196 -3.60 12.14 3.45
N LEU A 197 -2.56 12.94 3.76
CA LEU A 197 -2.52 14.35 3.41
C LEU A 197 -2.50 14.57 1.90
N ALA A 198 -1.65 13.85 1.16
CA ALA A 198 -1.59 13.91 -0.30
C ALA A 198 -2.93 13.53 -0.94
N ALA A 199 -3.55 12.42 -0.49
CA ALA A 199 -4.87 12.01 -0.94
C ALA A 199 -5.93 13.09 -0.68
N SER A 200 -5.88 13.74 0.49
CA SER A 200 -6.83 14.80 0.84
C SER A 200 -6.71 16.06 -0.02
N LEU A 201 -5.53 16.33 -0.57
CA LEU A 201 -5.31 17.42 -1.53
C LEU A 201 -5.89 17.05 -2.90
N SER A 202 -5.62 15.84 -3.40
CA SER A 202 -6.17 15.37 -4.67
C SER A 202 -7.69 15.24 -4.66
N LEU A 203 -8.29 14.83 -3.53
CA LEU A 203 -9.74 14.78 -3.38
C LEU A 203 -10.43 16.14 -3.56
N ARG A 204 -9.74 17.24 -3.25
CA ARG A 204 -10.23 18.62 -3.39
C ARG A 204 -9.86 19.27 -4.72
N SER A 205 -9.17 18.54 -5.58
CA SER A 205 -8.68 19.03 -6.87
C SER A 205 -9.59 18.57 -8.00
N TYR A 206 -9.64 19.36 -9.08
CA TYR A 206 -10.26 18.93 -10.33
C TYR A 206 -9.39 17.89 -11.06
N GLU A 207 -8.06 18.01 -10.93
CA GLU A 207 -7.09 17.09 -11.50
C GLU A 207 -6.95 15.81 -10.65
N PRO A 208 -6.66 14.63 -11.26
CA PRO A 208 -6.45 13.38 -10.52
C PRO A 208 -5.34 13.46 -9.45
N ILE A 209 -4.31 14.26 -9.73
CA ILE A 209 -3.25 14.59 -8.78
C ILE A 209 -3.31 16.10 -8.55
N SER A 210 -3.47 16.52 -7.29
CA SER A 210 -3.52 17.95 -6.97
C SER A 210 -2.21 18.66 -7.34
N PRO A 211 -2.27 19.80 -8.05
CA PRO A 211 -1.09 20.63 -8.30
C PRO A 211 -0.50 21.23 -7.03
N ASP A 212 -1.24 21.22 -5.92
CA ASP A 212 -0.77 21.71 -4.62
C ASP A 212 0.13 20.69 -3.92
N ILE A 213 0.21 19.43 -4.40
CA ILE A 213 1.12 18.43 -3.84
C ILE A 213 2.57 18.83 -4.14
N SER A 214 3.33 19.08 -3.09
CA SER A 214 4.73 19.48 -3.14
C SER A 214 5.45 19.09 -1.85
N THR A 215 6.77 19.22 -1.83
CA THR A 215 7.58 19.03 -0.61
C THR A 215 7.26 20.03 0.50
N PHE A 216 6.56 21.13 0.21
CA PHE A 216 6.10 22.12 1.20
C PHE A 216 4.74 21.77 1.81
N SER A 217 3.85 21.17 1.01
CA SER A 217 2.48 20.85 1.44
C SER A 217 2.33 19.45 2.01
N VAL A 218 3.19 18.51 1.62
CA VAL A 218 3.21 17.12 2.11
C VAL A 218 4.59 16.80 2.67
N ASN A 219 4.76 17.01 3.98
CA ASN A 219 5.99 16.69 4.72
C ASN A 219 5.69 16.44 6.20
N GLN A 220 6.72 16.05 6.96
CA GLN A 220 6.57 15.75 8.39
C GLN A 220 6.10 16.97 9.22
N GLU A 221 6.49 18.19 8.88
CA GLU A 221 6.04 19.40 9.61
C GLU A 221 4.54 19.62 9.43
N GLN A 222 4.03 19.43 8.21
CA GLN A 222 2.59 19.48 7.91
C GLN A 222 1.81 18.36 8.58
N VAL A 223 2.42 17.18 8.76
CA VAL A 223 1.82 16.09 9.55
C VAL A 223 1.76 16.49 11.03
N LYS A 224 2.85 17.01 11.60
CA LYS A 224 2.93 17.39 13.03
C LYS A 224 2.06 18.59 13.40
N SER A 225 1.81 19.51 12.47
CA SER A 225 0.98 20.70 12.71
C SER A 225 -0.53 20.42 12.73
N ARG A 226 -0.94 19.19 12.39
CA ARG A 226 -2.35 18.80 12.27
C ARG A 226 -2.78 17.88 13.41
N SER A 227 -4.05 17.96 13.75
CA SER A 227 -4.72 16.95 14.58
C SER A 227 -5.15 15.78 13.70
N TRP A 228 -4.85 14.57 14.14
CA TRP A 228 -5.18 13.33 13.43
C TRP A 228 -6.21 12.52 14.23
N PRO A 229 -7.15 11.83 13.56
CA PRO A 229 -7.97 10.82 14.22
C PRO A 229 -7.11 9.75 14.91
N GLU A 230 -7.68 9.12 15.93
CA GLU A 230 -7.00 8.06 16.68
C GLU A 230 -6.70 6.86 15.79
N VAL A 231 -5.47 6.36 15.89
CA VAL A 231 -5.00 5.16 15.19
C VAL A 231 -5.36 3.93 16.02
N GLN A 232 -5.90 2.91 15.36
CA GLN A 232 -6.29 1.66 16.02
C GLN A 232 -5.36 0.53 15.61
N VAL A 233 -4.86 -0.24 16.58
CA VAL A 233 -3.97 -1.38 16.35
C VAL A 233 -4.68 -2.68 16.72
N TRP A 234 -4.59 -3.66 15.84
CA TRP A 234 -5.24 -4.96 15.94
C TRP A 234 -4.19 -6.07 15.88
N LYS A 235 -4.36 -7.11 16.70
CA LYS A 235 -3.61 -8.35 16.53
C LYS A 235 -4.28 -9.22 15.48
N MET A 236 -3.48 -9.82 14.62
CA MET A 236 -3.95 -10.76 13.60
C MET A 236 -3.57 -12.18 14.04
N ASP A 237 -4.26 -12.69 15.07
CA ASP A 237 -4.06 -14.04 15.61
C ASP A 237 -4.71 -15.14 14.75
#